data_AF-A0A1M6FZG5-F1
#
_entry.id   AF-A0A1M6FZG5-F1
#
_cell.length_a   1.000
_cell.length_b   1.000
_cell.length_c   1.000
_cell.angle_alpha   90.00
_cell.angle_beta   90.00
_cell.angle_gamma   90.00
#
_symmetry.space_group_name_H-M   'P 1'
#
loop_
_entity.id
_entity.type
_entity.pdbx_description
1 polymer ?
#
loop_
_entity_poly.entity_id
_entity_poly.type
_entity_poly.pdbx_seq_one_letter_code
_entity_poly.pdbx_strand_id
1 'polypeptide(L)'
;MHTENKEKDIKYRMLQKAASIWGIPAKDIDSSFDPLVSLLISACASEIGKIEGEIYNSQTRITERLIQLMTPEAIYGANPAHAIAYAAPVGSSVTLKPDNQFYYKKSITSHVEEQRNIFFSPSREIRLIDAEITHTLCGNKIFSHNSDQERQYAGLLEKRIEPSKIYVGIKSNKENIPLKNVSLYFECQDASKSNLFYHHLKNIECFLNSEKLIVNQGFFDKKDQERIDVESIFNSVTNKTKSIEGRVNQFYEKHFVSIKSLSYLSTQNNLPKDLFTNADLKNNPELKDLDWLEIKFPRIIGAEILEEITISLNAFPVINRKLTSFSYQLKDFIHIVPIKTNDLFLDIESVENTEGEKYILRQNSTGSQRKGTFILREDQAGKLDSRNAKQFLGHMMELMKEESAAFSFLGNDFLQSNINKLNQTILLLEKRSEDLTEKSNETVYLSVQPYDAKEVLMVKYWTTNGSLANKIKRGSLLNNYEGVDIKQKSAKLITNSFNGKDILSMDERLNNYRSSLLSRDRIVTKKDVSALCYAIYNNCIENVEVQKSYTSDVSTDKGVLPCIKITLYPNRQNILQEQEWESLNDNLLSILEDKSTNVFPYVIEVKK
;
A
#
# COMPACT_ATOMS: atom_id res chain seq x y z
N MET A 1 29.50 -23.55 -12.15
CA MET A 1 28.65 -24.69 -12.58
C MET A 1 27.87 -24.45 -13.87
N HIS A 2 26.92 -23.51 -13.98
CA HIS A 2 26.15 -23.37 -15.24
C HIS A 2 26.95 -22.75 -16.41
N THR A 3 27.95 -21.92 -16.11
CA THR A 3 28.89 -21.29 -17.07
C THR A 3 29.98 -22.24 -17.55
N GLU A 4 30.61 -23.01 -16.64
CA GLU A 4 31.67 -23.97 -16.98
C GLU A 4 31.23 -25.08 -17.96
N ASN A 5 29.98 -25.54 -17.85
CA ASN A 5 29.43 -26.52 -18.81
C ASN A 5 29.23 -25.90 -20.20
N LYS A 6 28.84 -24.62 -20.27
CA LYS A 6 28.64 -23.92 -21.55
C LYS A 6 29.96 -23.61 -22.26
N GLU A 7 31.00 -23.19 -21.52
CA GLU A 7 32.34 -23.01 -22.09
C GLU A 7 32.89 -24.32 -22.66
N LYS A 8 32.71 -25.44 -21.95
CA LYS A 8 33.13 -26.76 -22.43
C LYS A 8 32.38 -27.17 -23.70
N ASP A 9 31.09 -26.88 -23.79
CA ASP A 9 30.29 -27.14 -24.99
C ASP A 9 30.72 -26.27 -26.18
N ILE A 10 31.00 -24.98 -25.97
CA ILE A 10 31.50 -24.08 -27.01
C ILE A 10 32.88 -24.55 -27.49
N LYS A 11 33.78 -24.84 -26.54
CA LYS A 11 35.11 -25.39 -26.83
C LYS A 11 35.03 -26.68 -27.64
N TYR A 12 34.16 -27.60 -27.24
CA TYR A 12 33.99 -28.88 -27.93
C TYR A 12 33.45 -28.69 -29.36
N ARG A 13 32.48 -27.78 -29.56
CA ARG A 13 32.00 -27.43 -30.91
C ARG A 13 33.06 -26.78 -31.78
N MET A 14 33.89 -25.90 -31.22
CA MET A 14 35.00 -25.26 -31.93
C MET A 14 36.05 -26.30 -32.32
N LEU A 15 36.40 -27.22 -31.43
CA LEU A 15 37.32 -28.34 -31.70
C LEU A 15 36.78 -29.27 -32.80
N GLN A 16 35.50 -29.65 -32.74
CA GLN A 16 34.88 -30.45 -33.80
C GLN A 16 34.89 -29.73 -35.15
N LYS A 17 34.66 -28.41 -35.16
CA LYS A 17 34.67 -27.63 -36.39
C LYS A 17 36.08 -27.50 -36.97
N ALA A 18 37.09 -27.28 -36.12
CA ALA A 18 38.49 -27.25 -36.52
C ALA A 18 38.94 -28.62 -37.07
N ALA A 19 38.59 -29.71 -36.39
CA ALA A 19 38.88 -31.08 -36.82
C ALA A 19 38.25 -31.39 -38.18
N SER A 20 37.00 -30.95 -38.40
CA SER A 20 36.32 -31.09 -39.69
C SER A 20 37.00 -30.30 -40.81
N ILE A 21 37.55 -29.11 -40.54
CA ILE A 21 38.26 -28.29 -41.56
C ILE A 21 39.62 -28.92 -41.89
N TRP A 22 40.28 -29.52 -40.90
CA TRP A 22 41.60 -30.15 -41.06
C TRP A 22 41.54 -31.63 -41.47
N GLY A 23 40.34 -32.18 -41.66
CA GLY A 23 40.16 -33.59 -42.06
C GLY A 23 40.53 -34.61 -40.98
N ILE A 24 40.60 -34.18 -39.72
CA ILE A 24 40.97 -35.03 -38.58
C ILE A 24 39.73 -35.80 -38.10
N PRO A 25 39.78 -37.14 -37.99
CA PRO A 25 38.69 -37.94 -37.45
C PRO A 25 38.36 -37.52 -36.01
N ALA A 26 37.08 -37.51 -35.65
CA ALA A 26 36.63 -37.05 -34.33
C ALA A 26 37.23 -37.82 -33.12
N LYS A 27 37.82 -39.01 -33.36
CA LYS A 27 38.49 -39.82 -32.35
C LYS A 27 39.93 -39.38 -32.03
N ASP A 28 40.55 -38.61 -32.91
CA ASP A 28 41.96 -38.21 -32.80
C ASP A 28 42.13 -36.73 -32.40
N ILE A 29 41.04 -36.08 -31.95
CA ILE A 29 41.02 -34.66 -31.57
C ILE A 29 41.92 -34.38 -30.35
N ASP A 30 41.96 -35.27 -29.37
CA ASP A 30 42.75 -35.03 -28.15
C ASP A 30 44.25 -35.36 -28.32
N SER A 31 44.61 -36.12 -29.37
CA SER A 31 45.98 -36.59 -29.63
C SER A 31 46.68 -35.86 -30.78
N SER A 32 45.93 -35.28 -31.72
CA SER A 32 46.48 -34.69 -32.96
C SER A 32 46.60 -33.17 -32.95
N PHE A 33 45.99 -32.51 -31.97
CA PHE A 33 46.05 -31.06 -31.86
C PHE A 33 47.28 -30.63 -31.04
N ASP A 34 48.03 -29.67 -31.57
CA ASP A 34 49.07 -28.98 -30.82
C ASP A 34 48.46 -28.38 -29.52
N PRO A 35 49.08 -28.59 -28.35
CA PRO A 35 48.68 -27.96 -27.10
C PRO A 35 48.43 -26.45 -27.21
N LEU A 36 49.17 -25.74 -28.05
CA LEU A 36 48.97 -24.31 -28.33
C LEU A 36 47.61 -24.04 -28.97
N VAL A 37 47.19 -24.87 -29.93
CA VAL A 37 45.88 -24.75 -30.59
C VAL A 37 44.76 -25.04 -29.60
N SER A 38 44.93 -26.05 -28.75
CA SER A 38 43.96 -26.33 -27.67
C SER A 38 43.85 -25.16 -26.68
N LEU A 39 44.97 -24.50 -26.35
CA LEU A 39 45.01 -23.32 -25.49
C LEU A 39 44.31 -22.12 -26.15
N LEU A 40 44.60 -21.84 -27.42
CA LEU A 40 43.98 -20.75 -28.18
C LEU A 40 42.48 -20.97 -28.37
N ILE A 41 42.05 -22.19 -28.68
CA ILE A 41 40.61 -22.52 -28.78
C ILE A 41 39.93 -22.41 -27.41
N SER A 42 40.62 -22.76 -26.32
CA SER A 42 40.08 -22.58 -24.97
C SER A 42 39.91 -21.10 -24.61
N ALA A 43 40.90 -20.26 -24.91
CA ALA A 43 40.82 -18.82 -24.70
C ALA A 43 39.69 -18.19 -25.54
N CYS A 44 39.60 -18.54 -26.83
CA CYS A 44 38.52 -18.08 -27.70
C CYS A 44 37.14 -18.56 -27.24
N ALA A 45 37.02 -19.81 -26.77
CA ALA A 45 35.76 -20.33 -26.24
C ALA A 45 35.33 -19.59 -24.98
N SER A 46 36.28 -19.20 -24.12
CA SER A 46 36.00 -18.39 -22.93
C SER A 46 35.51 -16.99 -23.31
N GLU A 47 36.20 -16.31 -24.22
CA GLU A 47 35.78 -14.97 -24.69
C GLU A 47 34.42 -15.00 -25.40
N ILE A 48 34.15 -16.02 -26.22
CA ILE A 48 32.83 -16.20 -26.84
C ILE A 48 31.76 -16.49 -25.78
N GLY A 49 32.08 -17.31 -24.78
CA GLY A 49 31.17 -17.59 -23.65
C GLY A 49 30.82 -16.32 -22.86
N LYS A 50 31.81 -15.43 -22.63
CA LYS A 50 31.58 -14.11 -22.02
C LYS A 50 30.66 -13.25 -22.89
N ILE A 51 30.92 -13.17 -24.19
CA ILE A 51 30.08 -12.41 -25.14
C ILE A 51 28.64 -12.93 -25.17
N GLU A 52 28.44 -14.25 -25.22
CA GLU A 52 27.10 -14.84 -25.21
C GLU A 52 26.35 -14.52 -23.91
N GLY A 53 27.06 -14.57 -22.77
CA GLY A 53 26.54 -14.14 -21.47
C GLY A 53 26.09 -12.68 -21.48
N GLU A 54 26.92 -11.77 -22.01
CA GLU A 54 26.59 -10.36 -22.13
C GLU A 54 25.41 -10.10 -23.09
N ILE A 55 25.31 -10.86 -24.19
CA ILE A 55 24.16 -10.77 -25.11
C ILE A 55 22.87 -11.17 -24.38
N TYR A 56 22.87 -12.27 -23.63
CA TYR A 56 21.69 -12.72 -22.89
C TYR A 56 21.29 -11.72 -21.80
N ASN A 57 22.28 -11.19 -21.08
CA ASN A 57 22.07 -10.13 -20.08
C ASN A 57 21.49 -8.86 -20.73
N SER A 58 22.00 -8.48 -21.91
CA SER A 58 21.51 -7.33 -22.67
C SER A 58 20.07 -7.52 -23.14
N GLN A 59 19.72 -8.70 -23.69
CA GLN A 59 18.34 -9.02 -24.08
C GLN A 59 17.38 -8.93 -22.90
N THR A 60 17.79 -9.47 -21.74
CA THR A 60 17.01 -9.39 -20.50
C THR A 60 16.78 -7.93 -20.10
N ARG A 61 17.85 -7.11 -20.07
CA ARG A 61 17.76 -5.67 -19.73
C ARG A 61 16.89 -4.87 -20.71
N ILE A 62 17.02 -5.12 -22.01
CA ILE A 62 16.20 -4.45 -23.03
C ILE A 62 14.73 -4.83 -22.85
N THR A 63 14.44 -6.11 -22.59
CA THR A 63 13.08 -6.59 -22.35
C THR A 63 12.49 -5.97 -21.09
N GLU A 64 13.24 -5.98 -19.99
CA GLU A 64 12.86 -5.30 -18.74
C GLU A 64 12.57 -3.82 -18.99
N ARG A 65 13.45 -3.13 -19.73
CA ARG A 65 13.29 -1.70 -20.02
C ARG A 65 12.07 -1.41 -20.89
N LEU A 66 11.81 -2.24 -21.90
CA LEU A 66 10.61 -2.13 -22.72
C LEU A 66 9.35 -2.31 -21.89
N ILE A 67 9.31 -3.30 -20.98
CA ILE A 67 8.17 -3.50 -20.08
C ILE A 67 7.99 -2.28 -19.17
N GLN A 68 9.07 -1.76 -18.58
CA GLN A 68 9.00 -0.57 -17.74
C GLN A 68 8.48 0.66 -18.48
N LEU A 69 8.93 0.89 -19.73
CA LEU A 69 8.49 2.04 -20.53
C LEU A 69 7.04 1.91 -21.01
N MET A 70 6.57 0.68 -21.20
CA MET A 70 5.26 0.41 -21.78
C MET A 70 4.16 0.20 -20.72
N THR A 71 4.51 -0.07 -19.46
CA THR A 71 3.52 -0.21 -18.39
C THR A 71 3.50 0.99 -17.45
N PRO A 72 2.33 1.54 -17.12
CA PRO A 72 2.20 2.60 -16.12
C PRO A 72 2.77 2.21 -14.75
N GLU A 73 3.54 3.11 -14.11
CA GLU A 73 4.09 2.94 -12.75
C GLU A 73 3.01 2.65 -11.69
N ALA A 74 1.78 3.12 -11.94
CA ALA A 74 0.61 2.89 -11.07
C ALA A 74 0.29 1.40 -10.82
N ILE A 75 0.80 0.49 -11.66
CA ILE A 75 0.50 -0.95 -11.61
C ILE A 75 1.58 -1.75 -10.85
N TYR A 76 2.76 -1.18 -10.60
CA TYR A 76 3.93 -1.95 -10.14
C TYR A 76 4.53 -1.58 -8.78
N GLY A 77 4.19 -0.39 -8.26
CA GLY A 77 4.69 0.04 -6.96
C GLY A 77 4.10 -0.77 -5.80
N ALA A 78 4.80 -0.77 -4.66
CA ALA A 78 4.22 -1.25 -3.41
C ALA A 78 2.91 -0.51 -3.12
N ASN A 79 1.89 -1.27 -2.70
CA ASN A 79 0.60 -0.71 -2.29
C ASN A 79 0.48 -0.83 -0.77
N PRO A 80 0.22 0.26 -0.04
CA PRO A 80 0.08 0.20 1.40
C PRO A 80 -1.23 -0.48 1.80
N ALA A 81 -1.19 -1.23 2.90
CA ALA A 81 -2.42 -1.72 3.52
C ALA A 81 -3.26 -0.55 4.08
N HIS A 82 -4.56 -0.74 4.19
CA HIS A 82 -5.46 0.24 4.83
C HIS A 82 -6.41 -0.42 5.81
N ALA A 83 -6.93 0.39 6.73
CA ALA A 83 -7.90 0.00 7.76
C ALA A 83 -8.66 1.24 8.25
N ILE A 84 -9.61 1.06 9.17
CA ILE A 84 -10.19 2.13 9.96
C ILE A 84 -9.63 2.06 11.38
N ALA A 85 -9.16 3.20 11.88
CA ALA A 85 -8.71 3.38 13.25
C ALA A 85 -9.70 4.24 14.03
N TYR A 86 -9.69 4.09 15.34
CA TYR A 86 -10.35 4.96 16.32
C TYR A 86 -9.28 5.59 17.19
N ALA A 87 -9.48 6.84 17.62
CA ALA A 87 -8.65 7.45 18.65
C ALA A 87 -9.42 8.51 19.46
N ALA A 88 -9.06 8.70 20.73
CA ALA A 88 -9.68 9.71 21.58
C ALA A 88 -8.75 10.92 21.78
N PRO A 89 -9.20 12.17 21.56
CA PRO A 89 -8.37 13.35 21.75
C PRO A 89 -8.12 13.65 23.23
N VAL A 90 -6.99 14.29 23.56
CA VAL A 90 -6.72 14.84 24.90
C VAL A 90 -7.51 16.15 25.12
N GLY A 91 -7.56 16.99 24.08
CA GLY A 91 -8.29 18.27 24.03
C GLY A 91 -9.82 18.10 23.92
N SER A 92 -10.57 19.19 23.77
CA SER A 92 -12.01 19.14 23.45
C SER A 92 -12.24 18.72 21.99
N SER A 93 -11.32 19.12 21.12
CA SER A 93 -11.18 18.61 19.76
C SER A 93 -9.73 18.65 19.32
N VAL A 94 -9.33 17.72 18.46
CA VAL A 94 -7.99 17.65 17.85
C VAL A 94 -8.17 17.38 16.36
N THR A 95 -7.38 18.04 15.52
CA THR A 95 -7.37 17.77 14.09
C THR A 95 -6.18 16.89 13.74
N LEU A 96 -6.45 15.67 13.26
CA LEU A 96 -5.43 14.78 12.75
C LEU A 96 -5.08 15.12 11.31
N LYS A 97 -3.78 15.30 11.06
CA LYS A 97 -3.24 15.49 9.71
C LYS A 97 -2.73 14.18 9.13
N PRO A 98 -2.60 14.07 7.80
CA PRO A 98 -2.02 12.90 7.14
C PRO A 98 -0.57 12.56 7.57
N ASP A 99 0.13 13.54 8.15
CA ASP A 99 1.51 13.43 8.65
C ASP A 99 1.58 12.77 10.04
N ASN A 100 0.46 12.76 10.78
CA ASN A 100 0.38 12.17 12.11
C ASN A 100 0.50 10.65 12.01
N GLN A 101 1.41 10.07 12.78
CA GLN A 101 1.71 8.64 12.69
C GLN A 101 1.36 7.88 13.96
N PHE A 102 1.04 6.62 13.75
CA PHE A 102 0.81 5.62 14.77
C PHE A 102 1.59 4.37 14.42
N TYR A 103 1.91 3.53 15.40
CA TYR A 103 2.58 2.26 15.14
C TYR A 103 2.01 1.10 15.93
N TYR A 104 1.96 -0.06 15.28
CA TYR A 104 1.64 -1.36 15.85
C TYR A 104 2.91 -2.20 15.96
N LYS A 105 3.15 -2.82 17.12
CA LYS A 105 4.27 -3.75 17.30
C LYS A 105 3.85 -5.15 16.87
N LYS A 106 4.41 -5.65 15.76
CA LYS A 106 4.18 -7.01 15.27
C LYS A 106 5.37 -7.88 15.60
N SER A 107 5.13 -8.98 16.32
CA SER A 107 6.12 -10.04 16.47
C SER A 107 6.17 -10.84 15.18
N ILE A 108 7.36 -11.01 14.60
CA ILE A 108 7.57 -11.86 13.44
C ILE A 108 8.30 -13.10 13.90
N THR A 109 7.65 -14.26 13.80
CA THR A 109 8.27 -15.55 14.07
C THR A 109 9.17 -15.93 12.91
N SER A 110 10.39 -15.41 12.91
CA SER A 110 11.53 -15.99 12.24
C SER A 110 12.45 -16.60 13.31
N HIS A 111 13.50 -17.33 12.95
CA HIS A 111 14.36 -18.07 13.89
C HIS A 111 14.93 -17.26 15.10
N VAL A 112 14.76 -15.93 15.11
CA VAL A 112 14.90 -15.01 16.25
C VAL A 112 13.62 -14.17 16.33
N GLU A 113 13.01 -14.02 17.51
CA GLU A 113 11.85 -13.14 17.71
C GLU A 113 12.27 -11.67 17.48
N GLU A 114 12.06 -11.17 16.27
CA GLU A 114 12.23 -9.76 15.94
C GLU A 114 10.88 -9.04 16.02
N GLN A 115 10.83 -8.01 16.87
CA GLN A 115 9.70 -7.08 16.94
C GLN A 115 9.86 -6.00 15.88
N ARG A 116 8.92 -5.91 14.94
CA ARG A 116 8.87 -4.81 13.96
C ARG A 116 7.72 -3.85 14.25
N ASN A 117 8.00 -2.57 14.06
CA ASN A 117 6.99 -1.51 14.14
C ASN A 117 6.37 -1.31 12.75
N ILE A 118 5.05 -1.49 12.66
CA ILE A 118 4.25 -1.24 11.46
C ILE A 118 3.54 0.09 11.64
N PHE A 119 3.79 1.04 10.74
CA PHE A 119 3.30 2.40 10.88
C PHE A 119 1.99 2.62 10.13
N PHE A 120 1.11 3.46 10.67
CA PHE A 120 -0.14 3.88 10.07
C PHE A 120 -0.28 5.40 10.19
N SER A 121 -0.84 6.03 9.18
CA SER A 121 -1.20 7.46 9.22
C SER A 121 -2.60 7.68 8.62
N PRO A 122 -3.32 8.74 9.02
CA PRO A 122 -4.60 9.09 8.42
C PRO A 122 -4.49 9.30 6.90
N SER A 123 -5.51 8.91 6.14
CA SER A 123 -5.59 9.17 4.69
C SER A 123 -6.08 10.57 4.33
N ARG A 124 -6.53 11.34 5.31
CA ARG A 124 -7.03 12.72 5.15
C ARG A 124 -7.02 13.46 6.47
N GLU A 125 -7.22 14.78 6.41
CA GLU A 125 -7.42 15.60 7.61
C GLU A 125 -8.79 15.35 8.24
N ILE A 126 -8.81 15.05 9.55
CA ILE A 126 -10.04 14.67 10.27
C ILE A 126 -10.06 15.32 11.65
N ARG A 127 -11.21 15.87 12.01
CA ARG A 127 -11.46 16.43 13.34
C ARG A 127 -12.01 15.35 14.27
N LEU A 128 -11.29 15.12 15.37
CA LEU A 128 -11.72 14.30 16.49
C LEU A 128 -12.26 15.18 17.61
N ILE A 129 -13.23 14.67 18.37
CA ILE A 129 -13.88 15.36 19.50
C ILE A 129 -13.84 14.51 20.77
N ASP A 130 -13.87 15.13 21.95
CA ASP A 130 -13.90 14.42 23.24
C ASP A 130 -15.29 13.84 23.54
N ALA A 131 -15.72 12.92 22.69
CA ALA A 131 -17.00 12.23 22.76
C ALA A 131 -16.83 10.76 22.37
N GLU A 132 -17.50 9.88 23.10
CA GLU A 132 -17.49 8.44 22.87
C GLU A 132 -18.91 7.89 22.88
N ILE A 133 -19.20 6.97 21.96
CA ILE A 133 -20.47 6.25 21.96
C ILE A 133 -20.36 5.14 23.00
N THR A 134 -21.20 5.20 24.04
CA THR A 134 -21.20 4.20 25.10
C THR A 134 -22.35 3.22 24.94
N HIS A 135 -23.52 3.72 24.58
CA HIS A 135 -24.75 2.92 24.51
C HIS A 135 -25.45 3.09 23.16
N THR A 136 -26.07 2.01 22.67
CA THR A 136 -26.97 2.05 21.51
C THR A 136 -28.26 1.31 21.83
N LEU A 137 -29.39 1.90 21.45
CA LEU A 137 -30.72 1.34 21.68
C LEU A 137 -31.36 1.01 20.34
N CYS A 138 -31.80 -0.24 20.17
CA CYS A 138 -32.53 -0.69 18.99
C CYS A 138 -33.70 -1.59 19.41
N GLY A 139 -34.90 -1.29 18.91
CA GLY A 139 -36.10 -2.02 19.29
C GLY A 139 -36.34 -1.92 20.80
N ASN A 140 -36.17 -3.01 21.54
CA ASN A 140 -36.22 -3.01 23.01
C ASN A 140 -34.87 -3.39 23.65
N LYS A 141 -33.79 -3.53 22.88
CA LYS A 141 -32.50 -3.98 23.39
C LYS A 141 -31.57 -2.79 23.64
N ILE A 142 -30.88 -2.85 24.77
CA ILE A 142 -29.80 -1.95 25.16
C ILE A 142 -28.49 -2.66 24.86
N PHE A 143 -27.59 -1.97 24.19
CA PHE A 143 -26.26 -2.46 23.96
C PHE A 143 -25.22 -1.47 24.46
N SER A 144 -24.23 -1.94 25.20
CA SER A 144 -23.06 -1.19 25.61
C SER A 144 -21.89 -1.46 24.65
N HIS A 145 -20.92 -0.56 24.60
CA HIS A 145 -19.68 -0.75 23.84
C HIS A 145 -18.55 -1.12 24.78
N ASN A 146 -17.87 -2.23 24.49
CA ASN A 146 -16.69 -2.65 25.24
C ASN A 146 -15.44 -1.86 24.84
N SER A 147 -14.31 -2.09 25.52
CA SER A 147 -13.01 -1.45 25.27
C SER A 147 -12.50 -1.58 23.84
N ASP A 148 -13.06 -2.47 23.02
CA ASP A 148 -12.71 -2.69 21.61
C ASP A 148 -13.71 -2.05 20.61
N GLN A 149 -14.61 -1.18 21.09
CA GLN A 149 -15.80 -0.71 20.33
C GLN A 149 -16.67 -1.87 19.82
N GLU A 150 -16.72 -2.98 20.56
CA GLU A 150 -17.63 -4.09 20.27
C GLU A 150 -18.92 -3.94 21.05
N ARG A 151 -20.03 -4.20 20.36
CA ARG A 151 -21.38 -4.09 20.90
C ARG A 151 -21.69 -5.32 21.76
N GLN A 152 -22.02 -5.12 23.03
CA GLN A 152 -22.44 -6.15 23.98
C GLN A 152 -23.87 -5.90 24.45
N TYR A 153 -24.66 -6.96 24.56
CA TYR A 153 -26.02 -6.86 25.08
C TYR A 153 -25.98 -6.50 26.57
N ALA A 154 -26.56 -5.36 26.92
CA ALA A 154 -26.56 -4.82 28.29
C ALA A 154 -27.92 -4.97 28.99
N GLY A 155 -29.02 -5.08 28.24
CA GLY A 155 -30.34 -5.26 28.85
C GLY A 155 -31.51 -4.99 27.91
N LEU A 156 -32.71 -4.91 28.50
CA LEU A 156 -33.95 -4.66 27.79
C LEU A 156 -34.61 -3.37 28.32
N LEU A 157 -35.25 -2.61 27.43
CA LEU A 157 -36.17 -1.54 27.77
C LEU A 157 -37.59 -2.07 27.90
N GLU A 158 -38.36 -1.50 28.82
CA GLU A 158 -39.80 -1.80 28.93
C GLU A 158 -40.58 -1.33 27.69
N LYS A 159 -40.20 -0.19 27.12
CA LYS A 159 -40.83 0.37 25.93
C LYS A 159 -40.09 -0.04 24.66
N ARG A 160 -40.83 -0.50 23.67
CA ARG A 160 -40.28 -0.82 22.34
C ARG A 160 -40.17 0.44 21.48
N ILE A 161 -38.95 0.70 21.00
CA ILE A 161 -38.63 1.73 20.02
C ILE A 161 -39.10 1.27 18.63
N GLU A 162 -39.43 2.23 17.76
CA GLU A 162 -39.78 1.94 16.37
C GLU A 162 -38.66 1.16 15.66
N PRO A 163 -38.97 0.12 14.86
CA PRO A 163 -37.97 -0.75 14.25
C PRO A 163 -36.96 -0.07 13.32
N SER A 164 -37.28 1.11 12.79
CA SER A 164 -36.41 1.88 11.88
C SER A 164 -35.66 3.02 12.58
N LYS A 165 -35.62 3.04 13.92
CA LYS A 165 -34.93 4.05 14.72
C LYS A 165 -33.84 3.42 15.56
N ILE A 166 -32.70 4.09 15.64
CA ILE A 166 -31.64 3.78 16.61
C ILE A 166 -31.35 5.03 17.44
N TYR A 167 -31.15 4.85 18.73
CA TYR A 167 -30.70 5.92 19.62
C TYR A 167 -29.26 5.63 20.05
N VAL A 168 -28.40 6.62 19.89
CA VAL A 168 -26.97 6.54 20.21
C VAL A 168 -26.68 7.43 21.40
N GLY A 169 -26.23 6.83 22.49
CA GLY A 169 -25.85 7.51 23.73
C GLY A 169 -24.39 7.93 23.68
N ILE A 170 -24.16 9.23 23.58
CA ILE A 170 -22.85 9.87 23.47
C ILE A 170 -22.46 10.39 24.85
N LYS A 171 -21.31 9.94 25.34
CA LYS A 171 -20.69 10.45 26.56
C LYS A 171 -19.61 11.45 26.20
N SER A 172 -19.62 12.60 26.86
CA SER A 172 -18.52 13.56 26.80
C SER A 172 -18.01 13.88 28.19
N ASN A 173 -16.70 14.06 28.32
CA ASN A 173 -16.08 14.50 29.58
C ASN A 173 -16.00 16.03 29.69
N LYS A 174 -16.33 16.77 28.62
CA LYS A 174 -16.23 18.23 28.55
C LYS A 174 -17.54 18.82 28.05
N GLU A 175 -17.85 20.03 28.51
CA GLU A 175 -19.06 20.75 28.08
C GLU A 175 -18.86 21.46 26.74
N ASN A 176 -19.97 21.64 26.01
CA ASN A 176 -20.08 22.44 24.78
C ASN A 176 -19.17 21.98 23.64
N ILE A 177 -19.18 20.69 23.33
CA ILE A 177 -18.42 20.15 22.21
C ILE A 177 -19.17 20.35 20.90
N PRO A 178 -18.61 21.06 19.91
CA PRO A 178 -19.27 21.26 18.63
C PRO A 178 -19.24 19.98 17.77
N LEU A 179 -20.41 19.58 17.25
CA LEU A 179 -20.58 18.45 16.32
C LEU A 179 -20.33 18.82 14.85
N LYS A 180 -20.02 20.08 14.56
CA LYS A 180 -19.75 20.54 13.20
C LYS A 180 -18.47 19.88 12.65
N ASN A 181 -18.59 19.30 11.45
CA ASN A 181 -17.53 18.59 10.73
C ASN A 181 -17.07 17.30 11.43
N VAL A 182 -17.97 16.66 12.18
CA VAL A 182 -17.72 15.35 12.79
C VAL A 182 -18.36 14.27 11.92
N SER A 183 -17.61 13.19 11.69
CA SER A 183 -18.06 12.03 10.92
C SER A 183 -18.44 10.87 11.84
N LEU A 184 -19.61 10.30 11.60
CA LEU A 184 -20.06 9.02 12.17
C LEU A 184 -19.66 7.90 11.22
N TYR A 185 -19.03 6.87 11.76
CA TYR A 185 -18.69 5.65 11.03
C TYR A 185 -19.70 4.55 11.34
N PHE A 186 -20.18 3.86 10.30
CA PHE A 186 -21.11 2.75 10.40
C PHE A 186 -20.48 1.49 9.83
N GLU A 187 -20.50 0.41 10.63
CA GLU A 187 -20.05 -0.92 10.22
C GLU A 187 -21.21 -1.90 10.34
N CYS A 188 -21.57 -2.55 9.22
CA CYS A 188 -22.54 -3.64 9.20
C CYS A 188 -21.81 -4.98 9.34
N GLN A 189 -22.08 -5.73 10.41
CA GLN A 189 -21.42 -7.02 10.65
C GLN A 189 -21.95 -8.14 9.74
N ASP A 190 -23.19 -8.03 9.25
CA ASP A 190 -23.77 -8.99 8.31
C ASP A 190 -23.52 -8.56 6.87
N ALA A 191 -22.66 -9.30 6.18
CA ALA A 191 -22.31 -9.04 4.79
C ALA A 191 -23.45 -9.28 3.81
N SER A 192 -24.45 -10.10 4.15
CA SER A 192 -25.60 -10.33 3.27
C SER A 192 -26.52 -9.10 3.17
N LYS A 193 -26.55 -8.27 4.22
CA LYS A 193 -27.41 -7.09 4.33
C LYS A 193 -26.65 -5.76 4.15
N SER A 194 -25.31 -5.81 4.09
CA SER A 194 -24.43 -4.63 4.00
C SER A 194 -24.75 -3.71 2.81
N ASN A 195 -24.96 -4.27 1.62
CA ASN A 195 -25.26 -3.49 0.41
C ASN A 195 -26.58 -2.72 0.53
N LEU A 196 -27.62 -3.36 1.07
CA LEU A 196 -28.90 -2.72 1.32
C LEU A 196 -28.78 -1.62 2.36
N PHE A 197 -28.03 -1.87 3.43
CA PHE A 197 -27.79 -0.89 4.47
C PHE A 197 -27.05 0.36 3.96
N TYR A 198 -25.88 0.21 3.33
CA TYR A 198 -25.08 1.34 2.85
C TYR A 198 -25.78 2.13 1.74
N HIS A 199 -26.60 1.47 0.91
CA HIS A 199 -27.43 2.17 -0.07
C HIS A 199 -28.43 3.12 0.58
N HIS A 200 -29.06 2.71 1.69
CA HIS A 200 -30.07 3.50 2.40
C HIS A 200 -29.49 4.43 3.46
N LEU A 201 -28.21 4.29 3.82
CA LEU A 201 -27.50 5.18 4.75
C LEU A 201 -27.50 6.65 4.26
N LYS A 202 -27.58 6.87 2.94
CA LYS A 202 -27.66 8.22 2.34
C LYS A 202 -28.95 8.99 2.65
N ASN A 203 -30.00 8.28 3.07
CA ASN A 203 -31.35 8.81 3.31
C ASN A 203 -31.69 8.90 4.80
N ILE A 204 -30.69 8.88 5.69
CA ILE A 204 -30.95 8.95 7.13
C ILE A 204 -31.29 10.37 7.58
N GLU A 205 -32.09 10.47 8.64
CA GLU A 205 -32.34 11.71 9.34
C GLU A 205 -31.81 11.62 10.77
N CYS A 206 -30.94 12.56 11.16
CA CYS A 206 -30.38 12.61 12.51
C CYS A 206 -31.03 13.73 13.31
N PHE A 207 -31.34 13.47 14.58
CA PHE A 207 -31.89 14.43 15.52
C PHE A 207 -31.09 14.40 16.82
N LEU A 208 -30.75 15.57 17.35
CA LEU A 208 -30.12 15.73 18.67
C LEU A 208 -31.08 16.51 19.54
N ASN A 209 -31.49 15.97 20.69
CA ASN A 209 -32.42 16.64 21.61
C ASN A 209 -33.71 17.17 20.94
N SER A 210 -34.25 16.44 19.96
CA SER A 210 -35.39 16.81 19.09
C SER A 210 -35.13 17.87 18.01
N GLU A 211 -33.91 18.39 17.88
CA GLU A 211 -33.50 19.27 16.80
C GLU A 211 -32.96 18.47 15.61
N LYS A 212 -33.43 18.76 14.39
CA LYS A 212 -33.00 18.07 13.18
C LYS A 212 -31.60 18.54 12.75
N LEU A 213 -30.66 17.61 12.61
CA LEU A 213 -29.31 17.87 12.11
C LEU A 213 -29.25 17.77 10.59
N ILE A 214 -28.45 18.65 9.98
CA ILE A 214 -28.07 18.58 8.57
C ILE A 214 -26.90 17.61 8.45
N VAL A 215 -27.13 16.50 7.75
CA VAL A 215 -26.16 15.44 7.53
C VAL A 215 -25.90 15.23 6.05
N ASN A 216 -24.66 14.89 5.71
CA ASN A 216 -24.23 14.56 4.35
C ASN A 216 -23.57 13.18 4.33
N GLN A 217 -23.88 12.35 3.32
CA GLN A 217 -23.17 11.09 3.11
C GLN A 217 -21.72 11.34 2.67
N GLY A 218 -20.81 10.55 3.26
CA GLY A 218 -19.37 10.64 3.07
C GLY A 218 -18.72 11.57 4.09
N PHE A 219 -17.53 12.05 3.74
CA PHE A 219 -16.74 12.97 4.57
C PHE A 219 -17.20 14.43 4.45
N PHE A 220 -16.76 15.27 5.39
CA PHE A 220 -17.26 16.64 5.56
C PHE A 220 -16.89 17.59 4.39
N ASP A 221 -15.75 17.38 3.72
CA ASP A 221 -15.17 18.28 2.70
C ASP A 221 -15.29 17.80 1.24
N LYS A 222 -16.47 17.33 0.81
CA LYS A 222 -16.69 16.89 -0.58
C LYS A 222 -16.26 17.91 -1.66
N LYS A 223 -16.27 19.21 -1.37
CA LYS A 223 -15.96 20.29 -2.34
C LYS A 223 -14.48 20.65 -2.45
N ASP A 224 -13.68 20.40 -1.42
CA ASP A 224 -12.25 20.75 -1.45
C ASP A 224 -11.43 19.68 -2.16
N GLN A 225 -11.86 18.40 -2.14
CA GLN A 225 -11.21 17.33 -2.89
C GLN A 225 -11.25 17.56 -4.40
N GLU A 226 -12.37 18.03 -4.97
CA GLU A 226 -12.48 18.37 -6.40
C GLU A 226 -11.55 19.53 -6.82
N ARG A 227 -11.31 20.50 -5.92
CA ARG A 227 -10.37 21.62 -6.19
C ARG A 227 -8.91 21.20 -6.04
N ILE A 228 -8.61 20.38 -5.03
CA ILE A 228 -7.28 19.81 -4.80
C ILE A 228 -6.89 18.88 -5.96
N ASP A 229 -7.84 18.16 -6.58
CA ASP A 229 -7.58 17.33 -7.76
C ASP A 229 -7.16 18.15 -8.99
N VAL A 230 -7.76 19.32 -9.20
CA VAL A 230 -7.37 20.21 -10.29
C VAL A 230 -5.98 20.80 -10.02
N GLU A 231 -5.68 21.22 -8.79
CA GLU A 231 -4.35 21.74 -8.44
C GLU A 231 -3.26 20.64 -8.37
N SER A 232 -3.58 19.40 -8.01
CA SER A 232 -2.64 18.27 -8.00
C SER A 232 -2.26 17.79 -9.41
N ILE A 233 -3.12 18.03 -10.40
CA ILE A 233 -2.78 17.88 -11.82
C ILE A 233 -1.67 18.88 -12.21
N PHE A 234 -1.62 20.07 -11.61
CA PHE A 234 -0.63 21.12 -11.91
C PHE A 234 0.59 21.15 -10.97
N ASN A 235 0.45 20.71 -9.71
CA ASN A 235 1.52 20.72 -8.72
C ASN A 235 2.28 19.39 -8.70
N SER A 236 3.42 19.40 -9.37
CA SER A 236 4.33 18.28 -9.65
C SER A 236 5.17 17.83 -8.44
N VAL A 237 4.52 17.40 -7.37
CA VAL A 237 5.12 16.49 -6.38
C VAL A 237 4.25 15.24 -6.38
N THR A 238 4.87 14.16 -6.85
CA THR A 238 4.39 12.79 -6.95
C THR A 238 2.96 12.50 -6.47
N ASN A 239 2.06 12.32 -7.44
CA ASN A 239 0.63 12.08 -7.24
C ASN A 239 0.29 10.66 -6.70
N LYS A 240 1.28 9.79 -6.45
CA LYS A 240 1.03 8.40 -6.06
C LYS A 240 0.40 8.31 -4.68
N THR A 241 0.97 9.01 -3.70
CA THR A 241 0.42 9.04 -2.34
C THR A 241 -0.99 9.61 -2.30
N LYS A 242 -1.23 10.74 -2.99
CA LYS A 242 -2.56 11.37 -3.07
C LYS A 242 -3.59 10.50 -3.79
N SER A 243 -3.18 9.82 -4.86
CA SER A 243 -4.05 8.85 -5.56
C SER A 243 -4.44 7.67 -4.65
N ILE A 244 -3.51 7.17 -3.84
CA ILE A 244 -3.79 6.11 -2.87
C ILE A 244 -4.75 6.63 -1.80
N GLU A 245 -4.50 7.82 -1.25
CA GLU A 245 -5.43 8.48 -0.30
C GLU A 245 -6.83 8.62 -0.89
N GLY A 246 -6.95 9.12 -2.12
CA GLY A 246 -8.21 9.24 -2.85
C GLY A 246 -8.96 7.91 -2.95
N ARG A 247 -8.29 6.85 -3.40
CA ARG A 247 -8.86 5.50 -3.52
C ARG A 247 -9.33 4.93 -2.18
N VAL A 248 -8.51 5.07 -1.13
CA VAL A 248 -8.87 4.59 0.22
C VAL A 248 -10.05 5.38 0.77
N ASN A 249 -10.07 6.69 0.57
CA ASN A 249 -11.19 7.54 0.98
C ASN A 249 -12.49 7.17 0.24
N GLN A 250 -12.43 7.00 -1.08
CA GLN A 250 -13.58 6.60 -1.89
C GLN A 250 -14.14 5.23 -1.45
N PHE A 251 -13.27 4.26 -1.16
CA PHE A 251 -13.66 2.94 -0.67
C PHE A 251 -14.47 3.02 0.64
N TYR A 252 -14.01 3.83 1.59
CA TYR A 252 -14.67 3.98 2.88
C TYR A 252 -15.81 4.99 2.89
N GLU A 253 -15.97 5.82 1.85
CA GLU A 253 -16.95 6.92 1.81
C GLU A 253 -18.38 6.45 2.14
N LYS A 254 -18.78 5.28 1.62
CA LYS A 254 -20.12 4.70 1.84
C LYS A 254 -20.44 4.41 3.32
N HIS A 255 -19.42 4.30 4.18
CA HIS A 255 -19.52 3.97 5.60
C HIS A 255 -19.62 5.20 6.51
N PHE A 256 -19.41 6.40 5.96
CA PHE A 256 -19.36 7.63 6.73
C PHE A 256 -20.58 8.52 6.49
N VAL A 257 -21.03 9.18 7.57
CA VAL A 257 -21.99 10.28 7.52
C VAL A 257 -21.45 11.46 8.31
N SER A 258 -21.36 12.62 7.68
CA SER A 258 -20.82 13.84 8.29
C SER A 258 -21.91 14.80 8.74
N ILE A 259 -21.78 15.34 9.95
CA ILE A 259 -22.68 16.34 10.52
C ILE A 259 -22.20 17.75 10.14
N LYS A 260 -23.06 18.55 9.51
CA LYS A 260 -22.78 19.95 9.12
C LYS A 260 -23.38 20.98 10.06
N SER A 261 -24.47 20.62 10.75
CA SER A 261 -25.09 21.50 11.73
C SER A 261 -24.13 21.85 12.86
N LEU A 262 -24.14 23.12 13.26
CA LEU A 262 -23.44 23.56 14.47
C LEU A 262 -24.35 23.31 15.67
N SER A 263 -24.30 22.10 16.18
CA SER A 263 -24.96 21.70 17.43
C SER A 263 -23.89 21.35 18.46
N TYR A 264 -24.23 21.49 19.74
CA TYR A 264 -23.31 21.28 20.84
C TYR A 264 -23.76 20.08 21.67
N LEU A 265 -22.83 19.20 21.98
CA LEU A 265 -23.01 18.22 23.06
C LEU A 265 -22.89 18.98 24.37
N SER A 266 -23.86 18.77 25.24
CA SER A 266 -23.96 19.42 26.54
C SER A 266 -24.27 18.34 27.54
N THR A 267 -23.47 18.18 28.60
CA THR A 267 -23.74 17.27 29.72
C THR A 267 -25.01 17.62 30.52
N GLN A 268 -25.91 18.43 29.95
CA GLN A 268 -27.24 18.65 30.47
C GLN A 268 -28.10 17.45 30.09
N ASN A 269 -28.55 16.70 31.11
CA ASN A 269 -29.38 15.50 31.07
C ASN A 269 -30.71 15.67 30.30
N ASN A 270 -30.63 15.84 28.99
CA ASN A 270 -31.76 15.92 28.09
C ASN A 270 -32.13 14.49 27.67
N LEU A 271 -32.77 13.77 28.59
CA LEU A 271 -33.37 12.48 28.26
C LEU A 271 -34.44 12.70 27.17
N PRO A 272 -34.42 11.90 26.09
CA PRO A 272 -35.49 11.89 25.11
C PRO A 272 -36.84 11.67 25.81
N LYS A 273 -37.76 12.63 25.64
CA LYS A 273 -39.10 12.55 26.24
C LYS A 273 -39.77 11.25 25.80
N ASP A 274 -40.38 10.55 26.75
CA ASP A 274 -41.13 9.29 26.55
C ASP A 274 -40.32 8.06 26.09
N LEU A 275 -38.99 8.09 26.09
CA LEU A 275 -38.19 6.90 25.71
C LEU A 275 -37.98 5.93 26.87
N PHE A 276 -37.69 6.45 28.07
CA PHE A 276 -37.33 5.65 29.24
C PHE A 276 -38.42 5.70 30.31
N THR A 277 -38.71 4.55 30.93
CA THR A 277 -39.52 4.52 32.17
C THR A 277 -38.65 4.77 33.40
N ASN A 278 -39.29 5.09 34.53
CA ASN A 278 -38.60 5.22 35.81
C ASN A 278 -37.90 3.91 36.24
N ALA A 279 -38.37 2.75 35.76
CA ALA A 279 -37.75 1.45 36.01
C ALA A 279 -36.48 1.28 35.16
N ASP A 280 -36.52 1.62 33.86
CA ASP A 280 -35.36 1.58 32.97
C ASP A 280 -34.18 2.40 33.54
N LEU A 281 -34.47 3.61 34.04
CA LEU A 281 -33.49 4.53 34.61
C LEU A 281 -33.00 4.16 36.03
N LYS A 282 -33.72 3.30 36.74
CA LYS A 282 -33.27 2.71 38.02
C LYS A 282 -32.34 1.53 37.77
N ASN A 283 -32.67 0.71 36.78
CA ASN A 283 -31.87 -0.47 36.42
C ASN A 283 -30.58 -0.08 35.71
N ASN A 284 -30.60 1.03 34.94
CA ASN A 284 -29.46 1.51 34.18
C ASN A 284 -29.24 3.02 34.45
N PRO A 285 -28.65 3.37 35.62
CA PRO A 285 -28.46 4.77 36.01
C PRO A 285 -27.53 5.53 35.06
N GLU A 286 -26.60 4.84 34.39
CA GLU A 286 -25.63 5.40 33.45
C GLU A 286 -26.26 6.07 32.22
N LEU A 287 -27.52 5.75 31.90
CA LEU A 287 -28.25 6.31 30.75
C LEU A 287 -28.66 7.78 30.94
N LYS A 288 -28.60 8.30 32.16
CA LYS A 288 -29.03 9.67 32.50
C LYS A 288 -28.03 10.74 32.08
N ASP A 289 -26.75 10.39 32.06
CA ASP A 289 -25.64 11.35 31.87
C ASP A 289 -25.09 11.29 30.43
N LEU A 290 -25.97 10.97 29.46
CA LEU A 290 -25.64 10.80 28.04
C LEU A 290 -26.43 11.78 27.18
N ASP A 291 -25.77 12.31 26.16
CA ASP A 291 -26.41 13.00 25.05
C ASP A 291 -26.97 11.98 24.06
N TRP A 292 -28.23 12.11 23.67
CA TRP A 292 -28.90 11.15 22.81
C TRP A 292 -29.04 11.66 21.38
N LEU A 293 -28.41 10.95 20.44
CA LEU A 293 -28.58 11.14 19.01
C LEU A 293 -29.60 10.11 18.48
N GLU A 294 -30.75 10.58 18.01
CA GLU A 294 -31.75 9.76 17.33
C GLU A 294 -31.43 9.72 15.83
N ILE A 295 -31.32 8.52 15.27
CA ILE A 295 -31.11 8.32 13.83
C ILE A 295 -32.30 7.53 13.29
N LYS A 296 -33.02 8.13 12.34
CA LYS A 296 -34.17 7.53 11.65
C LYS A 296 -33.72 6.99 10.30
N PHE A 297 -33.94 5.70 10.08
CA PHE A 297 -33.69 5.01 8.82
C PHE A 297 -34.98 4.89 7.99
N PRO A 298 -34.86 4.68 6.67
CA PRO A 298 -35.98 4.26 5.84
C PRO A 298 -36.61 2.95 6.35
N ARG A 299 -37.92 2.79 6.17
CA ARG A 299 -38.71 1.64 6.70
C ARG A 299 -38.24 0.26 6.25
N ILE A 300 -37.48 0.19 5.15
CA ILE A 300 -36.88 -1.05 4.65
C ILE A 300 -35.75 -1.58 5.57
N ILE A 301 -35.15 -0.69 6.36
CA ILE A 301 -34.18 -1.05 7.40
C ILE A 301 -34.96 -1.38 8.68
N GLY A 302 -35.11 -2.67 8.94
CA GLY A 302 -35.73 -3.18 10.16
C GLY A 302 -34.77 -3.32 11.34
N ALA A 303 -35.33 -3.62 12.51
CA ALA A 303 -34.57 -3.77 13.75
C ALA A 303 -33.49 -4.88 13.66
N GLU A 304 -33.74 -5.95 12.88
CA GLU A 304 -32.79 -7.04 12.67
C GLU A 304 -31.45 -6.55 12.10
N ILE A 305 -31.49 -5.65 11.11
CA ILE A 305 -30.28 -5.04 10.52
C ILE A 305 -29.63 -4.09 11.54
N LEU A 306 -30.45 -3.28 12.22
CA LEU A 306 -29.98 -2.32 13.22
C LEU A 306 -29.35 -2.96 14.46
N GLU A 307 -29.63 -4.23 14.74
CA GLU A 307 -28.95 -5.00 15.79
C GLU A 307 -27.51 -5.37 15.41
N GLU A 308 -27.23 -5.56 14.12
CA GLU A 308 -25.93 -5.99 13.58
C GLU A 308 -25.00 -4.82 13.20
N ILE A 309 -25.44 -3.58 13.46
CA ILE A 309 -24.68 -2.36 13.12
C ILE A 309 -23.90 -1.86 14.32
N THR A 310 -22.63 -1.50 14.08
CA THR A 310 -21.76 -0.79 15.02
C THR A 310 -21.58 0.65 14.55
N ILE A 311 -21.75 1.61 15.46
CA ILE A 311 -21.59 3.04 15.18
C ILE A 311 -20.44 3.57 16.02
N SER A 312 -19.49 4.25 15.39
CA SER A 312 -18.33 4.81 16.07
C SER A 312 -18.18 6.30 15.76
N LEU A 313 -17.88 7.09 16.80
CA LEU A 313 -17.34 8.44 16.67
C LEU A 313 -15.81 8.36 16.60
N ASN A 314 -15.16 9.43 16.11
CA ASN A 314 -13.70 9.53 16.03
C ASN A 314 -13.01 8.38 15.28
N ALA A 315 -13.74 7.74 14.37
CA ALA A 315 -13.21 6.72 13.49
C ALA A 315 -12.70 7.37 12.20
N PHE A 316 -11.56 6.89 11.69
CA PHE A 316 -10.92 7.45 10.52
C PHE A 316 -10.15 6.40 9.70
N PRO A 317 -10.15 6.52 8.37
CA PRO A 317 -9.31 5.68 7.51
C PRO A 317 -7.82 5.95 7.75
N VAL A 318 -7.06 4.87 7.85
CA VAL A 318 -5.60 4.86 7.99
C VAL A 318 -4.94 4.05 6.90
N ILE A 319 -3.75 4.47 6.51
CA ILE A 319 -2.90 3.85 5.49
C ILE A 319 -1.58 3.42 6.14
N ASN A 320 -1.09 2.24 5.80
CA ASN A 320 0.21 1.74 6.23
C ASN A 320 1.34 2.49 5.51
N ARG A 321 1.72 3.63 6.08
CA ARG A 321 2.87 4.39 5.62
C ARG A 321 3.59 5.07 6.79
N LYS A 322 4.87 5.32 6.61
CA LYS A 322 5.74 6.02 7.55
C LYS A 322 6.41 7.20 6.86
N LEU A 323 6.34 8.39 7.43
CA LEU A 323 7.12 9.53 6.97
C LEU A 323 8.49 9.50 7.64
N THR A 324 9.53 9.53 6.83
CA THR A 324 10.92 9.60 7.29
C THR A 324 11.59 10.82 6.68
N SER A 325 12.45 11.48 7.45
CA SER A 325 13.23 12.62 6.96
C SER A 325 14.72 12.43 7.27
N PHE A 326 15.57 12.91 6.37
CA PHE A 326 17.02 12.96 6.58
C PHE A 326 17.63 14.14 5.84
N SER A 327 18.78 14.58 6.32
CA SER A 327 19.58 15.63 5.68
C SER A 327 20.74 15.02 4.90
N TYR A 328 20.98 15.50 3.69
CA TYR A 328 22.07 15.04 2.82
C TYR A 328 22.83 16.22 2.22
N GLN A 329 24.16 16.19 2.35
CA GLN A 329 25.04 17.19 1.77
C GLN A 329 25.44 16.79 0.34
N LEU A 330 25.15 17.65 -0.64
CA LEU A 330 25.54 17.42 -2.03
C LEU A 330 27.06 17.49 -2.22
N LYS A 331 27.57 16.66 -3.13
CA LYS A 331 28.98 16.61 -3.53
C LYS A 331 29.20 17.34 -4.85
N ASP A 332 30.42 17.86 -5.05
CA ASP A 332 30.81 18.71 -6.19
C ASP A 332 30.50 18.13 -7.57
N PHE A 333 30.63 16.82 -7.74
CA PHE A 333 30.52 16.16 -9.06
C PHE A 333 29.37 15.16 -9.14
N ILE A 334 28.68 14.90 -8.03
CA ILE A 334 27.64 13.88 -7.94
C ILE A 334 26.43 14.48 -7.25
N HIS A 335 25.45 14.92 -8.05
CA HIS A 335 24.16 15.38 -7.55
C HIS A 335 23.17 14.21 -7.45
N ILE A 336 23.58 13.17 -6.74
CA ILE A 336 22.76 11.97 -6.50
C ILE A 336 22.60 11.78 -5.00
N VAL A 337 21.35 11.78 -4.53
CA VAL A 337 21.00 11.52 -3.14
C VAL A 337 20.44 10.10 -3.03
N PRO A 338 21.13 9.16 -2.35
CA PRO A 338 20.63 7.81 -2.13
C PRO A 338 19.66 7.77 -0.95
N ILE A 339 18.46 7.26 -1.18
CA ILE A 339 17.48 6.91 -0.15
C ILE A 339 17.64 5.42 0.14
N LYS A 340 18.25 5.09 1.28
CA LYS A 340 18.40 3.70 1.73
C LYS A 340 17.30 3.38 2.74
N THR A 341 16.54 2.32 2.48
CA THR A 341 15.45 1.91 3.36
C THR A 341 15.37 0.38 3.48
N ASN A 342 14.98 -0.07 4.67
CA ASN A 342 14.70 -1.49 4.95
C ASN A 342 13.24 -1.85 4.62
N ASP A 343 12.37 -0.85 4.58
CA ASP A 343 10.96 -0.93 4.19
C ASP A 343 10.79 -0.54 2.71
N LEU A 344 9.63 -0.84 2.13
CA LEU A 344 9.36 -0.57 0.73
C LEU A 344 9.19 0.94 0.51
N PHE A 345 9.89 1.48 -0.48
CA PHE A 345 9.75 2.87 -0.86
C PHE A 345 8.38 3.12 -1.50
N LEU A 346 7.64 4.11 -0.98
CA LEU A 346 6.32 4.44 -1.51
C LEU A 346 6.40 5.67 -2.43
N ASP A 347 6.91 6.78 -1.89
CA ASP A 347 6.86 8.08 -2.55
C ASP A 347 7.73 9.15 -1.86
N ILE A 348 7.97 10.30 -2.52
CA ILE A 348 8.60 11.49 -1.95
C ILE A 348 7.53 12.48 -1.51
N GLU A 349 7.67 13.01 -0.30
CA GLU A 349 6.79 14.08 0.19
C GLU A 349 7.34 15.46 -0.14
N SER A 350 8.61 15.71 0.17
CA SER A 350 9.24 16.99 -0.12
C SER A 350 10.76 16.87 -0.19
N VAL A 351 11.37 17.68 -1.04
CA VAL A 351 12.81 17.92 -1.07
C VAL A 351 12.98 19.43 -0.94
N GLU A 352 13.65 19.86 0.12
CA GLU A 352 13.83 21.28 0.45
C GLU A 352 15.29 21.52 0.82
N ASN A 353 15.86 22.67 0.47
CA ASN A 353 17.19 23.05 0.99
C ASN A 353 17.08 23.69 2.38
N THR A 354 18.22 23.95 3.02
CA THR A 354 18.29 24.65 4.32
C THR A 354 17.72 26.08 4.30
N GLU A 355 17.57 26.68 3.12
CA GLU A 355 16.99 28.02 2.94
C GLU A 355 15.46 27.99 2.77
N GLY A 356 14.86 26.80 2.73
CA GLY A 356 13.42 26.59 2.56
C GLY A 356 12.94 26.57 1.10
N GLU A 357 13.87 26.59 0.14
CA GLU A 357 13.55 26.47 -1.28
C GLU A 357 13.19 25.02 -1.63
N LYS A 358 12.03 24.85 -2.27
CA LYS A 358 11.52 23.53 -2.65
C LYS A 358 12.03 23.09 -4.02
N TYR A 359 12.30 21.81 -4.14
CA TYR A 359 12.65 21.18 -5.42
C TYR A 359 11.42 20.58 -6.06
N ILE A 360 11.36 20.69 -7.39
CA ILE A 360 10.20 20.29 -8.17
C ILE A 360 10.54 18.99 -8.94
N LEU A 361 9.64 18.01 -8.92
CA LEU A 361 9.82 16.78 -9.69
C LEU A 361 9.74 17.07 -11.19
N ARG A 362 10.71 16.54 -11.94
CA ARG A 362 10.74 16.60 -13.40
C ARG A 362 10.34 15.26 -14.01
N GLN A 363 9.16 15.20 -14.62
CA GLN A 363 8.65 13.99 -15.28
C GLN A 363 9.26 13.74 -16.67
N ASN A 364 9.63 14.81 -17.40
CA ASN A 364 10.15 14.71 -18.77
C ASN A 364 11.57 15.25 -18.91
N SER A 365 12.44 14.48 -19.57
CA SER A 365 13.85 14.80 -19.82
C SER A 365 14.08 15.92 -20.85
N THR A 366 13.02 16.52 -21.42
CA THR A 366 13.11 17.42 -22.58
C THR A 366 13.09 18.94 -22.30
N GLY A 367 13.03 19.39 -21.05
CA GLY A 367 13.13 20.82 -20.69
C GLY A 367 14.57 21.33 -20.47
N SER A 368 14.81 22.63 -20.60
CA SER A 368 16.08 23.26 -20.19
C SER A 368 16.43 22.90 -18.73
N GLN A 369 17.73 22.77 -18.43
CA GLN A 369 18.24 22.50 -17.06
C GLN A 369 17.84 23.64 -16.12
N ARG A 370 16.65 23.53 -15.51
CA ARG A 370 16.18 24.44 -14.49
C ARG A 370 16.74 23.97 -13.14
N LYS A 371 17.47 24.88 -12.48
CA LYS A 371 17.88 24.70 -11.07
C LYS A 371 16.65 24.48 -10.19
N GLY A 372 16.80 23.72 -9.11
CA GLY A 372 15.70 23.40 -8.20
C GLY A 372 14.79 22.29 -8.69
N THR A 373 15.30 21.37 -9.51
CA THR A 373 14.51 20.22 -9.99
C THR A 373 15.14 18.91 -9.55
N PHE A 374 14.32 17.87 -9.38
CA PHE A 374 14.82 16.52 -9.12
C PHE A 374 14.12 15.50 -10.00
N ILE A 375 14.82 14.39 -10.26
CA ILE A 375 14.31 13.22 -10.96
C ILE A 375 14.44 12.04 -10.02
N LEU A 376 13.29 11.41 -9.74
CA LEU A 376 13.25 10.14 -9.02
C LEU A 376 13.70 9.02 -9.97
N ARG A 377 14.71 8.26 -9.55
CA ARG A 377 15.10 7.02 -10.21
C ARG A 377 14.81 5.88 -9.24
N GLU A 378 13.60 5.35 -9.36
CA GLU A 378 13.21 4.05 -8.79
C GLU A 378 13.92 2.89 -9.52
N ASP A 379 14.50 3.20 -10.68
CA ASP A 379 15.05 2.21 -11.58
C ASP A 379 16.08 1.36 -10.84
N GLN A 380 15.94 0.07 -11.11
CA GLN A 380 16.89 -1.00 -10.91
C GLN A 380 18.20 -0.77 -11.69
N ALA A 381 18.55 0.49 -12.01
CA ALA A 381 19.91 0.96 -12.21
C ALA A 381 20.80 0.66 -10.98
N GLY A 382 20.19 0.37 -9.83
CA GLY A 382 20.81 -0.27 -8.68
C GLY A 382 20.97 -1.79 -8.76
N LYS A 383 20.72 -2.48 -9.89
CA LYS A 383 21.11 -3.89 -10.11
C LYS A 383 22.62 -4.08 -10.37
N LEU A 384 23.45 -3.18 -9.85
CA LEU A 384 24.57 -3.67 -9.06
C LEU A 384 23.98 -4.14 -7.72
N ASP A 385 23.16 -5.23 -7.76
CA ASP A 385 22.82 -6.04 -6.59
C ASP A 385 24.10 -6.14 -5.76
N SER A 386 24.14 -5.96 -4.45
CA SER A 386 25.44 -5.93 -3.73
C SER A 386 26.31 -7.16 -4.07
N ARG A 387 25.66 -8.26 -4.48
CA ARG A 387 26.23 -9.42 -5.17
C ARG A 387 26.81 -9.14 -6.57
N ASN A 388 26.08 -8.50 -7.48
CA ASN A 388 26.57 -7.99 -8.77
C ASN A 388 27.61 -6.87 -8.63
N ALA A 389 27.51 -6.00 -7.63
CA ALA A 389 28.51 -4.96 -7.33
C ALA A 389 29.82 -5.61 -6.93
N LYS A 390 29.77 -6.61 -6.05
CA LYS A 390 30.92 -7.43 -5.66
C LYS A 390 31.45 -8.25 -6.84
N GLN A 391 30.58 -8.83 -7.67
CA GLN A 391 31.01 -9.55 -8.87
C GLN A 391 31.62 -8.63 -9.91
N PHE A 392 31.06 -7.44 -10.12
CA PHE A 392 31.58 -6.43 -11.02
C PHE A 392 32.90 -5.87 -10.51
N LEU A 393 33.00 -5.51 -9.22
CA LEU A 393 34.26 -5.12 -8.59
C LEU A 393 35.28 -6.25 -8.65
N GLY A 394 34.87 -7.49 -8.37
CA GLY A 394 35.70 -8.68 -8.49
C GLY A 394 36.22 -8.89 -9.92
N HIS A 395 35.35 -8.76 -10.91
CA HIS A 395 35.69 -8.84 -12.33
C HIS A 395 36.63 -7.70 -12.76
N MET A 396 36.35 -6.47 -12.31
CA MET A 396 37.18 -5.30 -12.61
C MET A 396 38.57 -5.45 -11.97
N MET A 397 38.64 -5.97 -10.74
CA MET A 397 39.89 -6.29 -10.07
C MET A 397 40.65 -7.42 -10.76
N GLU A 398 39.95 -8.44 -11.25
CA GLU A 398 40.55 -9.55 -12.01
C GLU A 398 41.13 -9.02 -13.33
N LEU A 399 40.37 -8.19 -14.06
CA LEU A 399 40.86 -7.43 -15.23
C LEU A 399 42.09 -6.58 -14.89
N MET A 400 42.07 -5.84 -13.78
CA MET A 400 43.21 -5.03 -13.37
C MET A 400 44.43 -5.91 -12.99
N LYS A 401 44.22 -7.09 -12.41
CA LYS A 401 45.29 -8.06 -12.09
C LYS A 401 45.85 -8.68 -13.38
N GLU A 402 45.00 -9.03 -14.35
CA GLU A 402 45.38 -9.56 -15.66
C GLU A 402 46.16 -8.52 -16.47
N GLU A 403 45.65 -7.28 -16.57
CA GLU A 403 46.37 -6.18 -17.20
C GLU A 403 47.69 -5.90 -16.48
N SER A 404 47.69 -5.85 -15.15
CA SER A 404 48.92 -5.67 -14.37
C SER A 404 49.94 -6.79 -14.63
N ALA A 405 49.49 -8.04 -14.77
CA ALA A 405 50.36 -9.17 -15.12
C ALA A 405 50.91 -9.03 -16.55
N ALA A 406 50.07 -8.64 -17.50
CA ALA A 406 50.49 -8.35 -18.87
C ALA A 406 51.52 -7.19 -18.95
N PHE A 407 51.34 -6.14 -18.14
CA PHE A 407 52.26 -5.00 -18.07
C PHE A 407 53.57 -5.32 -17.36
N SER A 408 53.57 -6.24 -16.38
CA SER A 408 54.81 -6.67 -15.72
C SER A 408 55.78 -7.38 -16.67
N PHE A 409 55.27 -7.97 -17.76
CA PHE A 409 56.06 -8.57 -18.83
C PHE A 409 56.83 -7.53 -19.67
N LEU A 410 56.40 -6.26 -19.68
CA LEU A 410 57.00 -5.17 -20.46
C LEU A 410 58.16 -4.45 -19.76
N GLY A 411 58.56 -4.90 -18.56
CA GLY A 411 59.89 -4.66 -17.98
C GLY A 411 60.35 -3.20 -17.87
N ASN A 412 59.58 -2.35 -17.17
CA ASN A 412 60.01 -0.97 -16.91
C ASN A 412 59.81 -0.60 -15.42
N ASP A 413 60.88 -0.21 -14.73
CA ASP A 413 60.90 0.03 -13.26
C ASP A 413 59.86 1.08 -12.80
N PHE A 414 59.52 2.03 -13.67
CA PHE A 414 58.47 3.02 -13.41
C PHE A 414 57.06 2.39 -13.29
N LEU A 415 56.78 1.36 -14.10
CA LEU A 415 55.51 0.63 -14.09
C LEU A 415 55.38 -0.23 -12.83
N GLN A 416 56.48 -0.80 -12.32
CA GLN A 416 56.51 -1.61 -11.11
C GLN A 416 55.94 -0.85 -9.89
N SER A 417 56.30 0.43 -9.73
CA SER A 417 55.82 1.25 -8.61
C SER A 417 54.32 1.57 -8.70
N ASN A 418 53.81 1.75 -9.92
CA ASN A 418 52.39 2.01 -10.16
C ASN A 418 51.56 0.74 -10.04
N ILE A 419 52.08 -0.40 -10.46
CA ILE A 419 51.50 -1.74 -10.24
C ILE A 419 51.36 -2.02 -8.74
N ASN A 420 52.39 -1.72 -7.95
CA ASN A 420 52.33 -1.90 -6.49
C ASN A 420 51.26 -1.00 -5.84
N LYS A 421 51.12 0.25 -6.30
CA LYS A 421 50.05 1.16 -5.85
C LYS A 421 48.66 0.67 -6.28
N LEU A 422 48.54 0.14 -7.49
CA LEU A 422 47.31 -0.48 -8.01
C LEU A 422 46.91 -1.68 -7.14
N ASN A 423 47.85 -2.58 -6.85
CA ASN A 423 47.62 -3.74 -5.98
C ASN A 423 47.19 -3.32 -4.56
N GLN A 424 47.81 -2.30 -3.99
CA GLN A 424 47.38 -1.74 -2.70
C GLN A 424 45.98 -1.14 -2.77
N THR A 425 45.65 -0.45 -3.86
CA THR A 425 44.31 0.12 -4.08
C THR A 425 43.26 -0.99 -4.27
N ILE A 426 43.61 -2.07 -4.97
CA ILE A 426 42.78 -3.26 -5.15
C ILE A 426 42.51 -3.93 -3.80
N LEU A 427 43.52 -4.15 -2.95
CA LEU A 427 43.33 -4.72 -1.60
C LEU A 427 42.42 -3.85 -0.71
N LEU A 428 42.53 -2.52 -0.85
CA LEU A 428 41.69 -1.58 -0.10
C LEU A 428 40.24 -1.60 -0.61
N LEU A 429 40.04 -1.76 -1.91
CA LEU A 429 38.73 -1.97 -2.54
C LEU A 429 38.14 -3.34 -2.17
N GLU A 430 38.94 -4.40 -2.12
CA GLU A 430 38.54 -5.74 -1.65
C GLU A 430 37.99 -5.67 -0.23
N LYS A 431 38.76 -5.11 0.70
CA LYS A 431 38.36 -4.95 2.11
C LYS A 431 37.08 -4.12 2.26
N ARG A 432 36.97 -3.01 1.53
CA ARG A 432 35.78 -2.14 1.58
C ARG A 432 34.57 -2.77 0.90
N SER A 433 34.77 -3.63 -0.09
CA SER A 433 33.71 -4.42 -0.71
C SER A 433 33.18 -5.52 0.21
N GLU A 434 34.00 -6.04 1.13
CA GLU A 434 33.56 -7.00 2.16
C GLU A 434 32.70 -6.31 3.23
N ASP A 435 33.00 -5.05 3.56
CA ASP A 435 32.24 -4.25 4.53
C ASP A 435 30.85 -3.79 4.01
N LEU A 436 30.60 -3.80 2.68
CA LEU A 436 29.30 -3.42 2.07
C LEU A 436 28.16 -4.43 2.29
N THR A 437 28.29 -5.32 3.28
CA THR A 437 27.33 -6.38 3.59
C THR A 437 26.07 -5.91 4.34
N GLU A 438 25.93 -4.61 4.64
CA GLU A 438 24.67 -4.05 5.12
C GLU A 438 23.57 -4.19 4.06
N LYS A 439 22.68 -5.15 4.30
CA LYS A 439 21.49 -5.43 3.49
C LYS A 439 20.48 -4.30 3.62
N SER A 440 20.62 -3.22 2.84
CA SER A 440 19.46 -2.38 2.53
C SER A 440 18.58 -3.13 1.54
N ASN A 441 17.30 -3.35 1.88
CA ASN A 441 16.36 -4.05 1.02
C ASN A 441 16.03 -3.24 -0.24
N GLU A 442 16.02 -1.91 -0.14
CA GLU A 442 15.72 -1.04 -1.27
C GLU A 442 16.59 0.23 -1.24
N THR A 443 17.13 0.62 -2.40
CA THR A 443 17.86 1.88 -2.57
C THR A 443 17.30 2.62 -3.77
N VAL A 444 16.73 3.79 -3.50
CA VAL A 444 16.16 4.69 -4.51
C VAL A 444 17.08 5.90 -4.66
N TYR A 445 17.29 6.37 -5.88
CA TYR A 445 18.21 7.47 -6.15
C TYR A 445 17.47 8.72 -6.62
N LEU A 446 17.78 9.85 -5.98
CA LEU A 446 17.33 11.16 -6.40
C LEU A 446 18.43 11.86 -7.18
N SER A 447 18.22 12.09 -8.47
CA SER A 447 19.11 12.93 -9.27
C SER A 447 18.62 14.37 -9.17
N VAL A 448 19.42 15.25 -8.57
CA VAL A 448 19.02 16.63 -8.26
C VAL A 448 19.77 17.61 -9.14
N GLN A 449 19.11 18.67 -9.58
CA GLN A 449 19.75 19.84 -10.16
C GLN A 449 19.75 20.95 -9.10
N PRO A 450 20.88 21.14 -8.37
CA PRO A 450 20.93 22.03 -7.22
C PRO A 450 20.73 23.50 -7.58
N TYR A 451 20.29 24.31 -6.61
CA TYR A 451 20.33 25.77 -6.73
C TYR A 451 21.78 26.25 -6.60
N ASP A 452 22.47 25.79 -5.56
CA ASP A 452 23.88 26.10 -5.28
C ASP A 452 24.77 24.86 -5.11
N ALA A 453 26.06 25.03 -5.42
CA ALA A 453 27.05 23.99 -5.24
C ALA A 453 27.27 23.71 -3.75
N LYS A 454 27.15 22.43 -3.33
CA LYS A 454 27.31 21.94 -1.93
C LYS A 454 26.22 22.31 -0.93
N GLU A 455 25.01 22.61 -1.39
CA GLU A 455 23.86 22.78 -0.49
C GLU A 455 23.50 21.49 0.26
N VAL A 456 22.83 21.66 1.40
CA VAL A 456 22.28 20.58 2.22
C VAL A 456 20.79 20.46 1.93
N LEU A 457 20.37 19.26 1.53
CA LEU A 457 18.98 18.93 1.22
C LEU A 457 18.35 18.18 2.38
N MET A 458 17.15 18.61 2.79
CA MET A 458 16.25 17.88 3.65
C MET A 458 15.24 17.12 2.78
N VAL A 459 15.35 15.78 2.79
CA VAL A 459 14.48 14.90 2.02
C VAL A 459 13.48 14.24 2.95
N LYS A 460 12.19 14.41 2.67
CA LYS A 460 11.08 13.72 3.33
C LYS A 460 10.44 12.72 2.36
N TYR A 461 10.28 11.48 2.80
CA TYR A 461 9.76 10.41 1.97
C TYR A 461 8.91 9.42 2.76
N TRP A 462 7.98 8.78 2.04
CA TRP A 462 7.07 7.78 2.55
C TRP A 462 7.60 6.37 2.29
N THR A 463 7.54 5.51 3.30
CA THR A 463 7.75 4.05 3.17
C THR A 463 6.51 3.29 3.57
N THR A 464 6.39 2.04 3.10
CA THR A 464 5.30 1.13 3.46
C THR A 464 5.85 -0.26 3.80
N ASN A 465 5.12 -1.02 4.62
CA ASN A 465 5.47 -2.41 4.94
C ASN A 465 4.75 -3.42 4.03
N GLY A 466 3.95 -2.96 3.06
CA GLY A 466 3.33 -3.80 2.03
C GLY A 466 2.50 -4.96 2.61
N SER A 467 2.78 -6.18 2.17
CA SER A 467 2.06 -7.39 2.58
C SER A 467 2.18 -7.70 4.09
N LEU A 468 3.29 -7.28 4.73
CA LEU A 468 3.52 -7.47 6.16
C LEU A 468 2.52 -6.71 7.04
N ALA A 469 1.95 -5.61 6.52
CA ALA A 469 0.96 -4.81 7.21
C ALA A 469 -0.45 -5.38 7.13
N ASN A 470 -0.68 -6.47 6.40
CA ASN A 470 -1.98 -7.14 6.37
C ASN A 470 -2.22 -7.98 7.63
N LYS A 471 -3.50 -8.29 7.86
CA LYS A 471 -3.99 -9.19 8.92
C LYS A 471 -3.69 -8.70 10.34
N ILE A 472 -3.58 -7.38 10.53
CA ILE A 472 -3.61 -6.81 11.87
C ILE A 472 -5.08 -6.79 12.29
N LYS A 473 -5.37 -7.44 13.42
CA LYS A 473 -6.74 -7.69 13.87
C LYS A 473 -7.42 -6.42 14.35
N ARG A 474 -8.74 -6.35 14.21
CA ARG A 474 -9.61 -5.45 14.97
C ARG A 474 -9.28 -5.53 16.46
N GLY A 475 -9.36 -4.39 17.15
CA GLY A 475 -9.00 -4.24 18.56
C GLY A 475 -7.51 -4.01 18.80
N SER A 476 -6.64 -4.17 17.78
CA SER A 476 -5.20 -3.96 17.94
C SER A 476 -4.88 -2.52 18.33
N LEU A 477 -4.15 -2.35 19.45
CA LEU A 477 -3.74 -1.05 19.96
C LEU A 477 -2.66 -0.42 19.07
N LEU A 478 -2.89 0.84 18.72
CA LEU A 478 -1.95 1.68 18.00
C LEU A 478 -1.28 2.63 18.99
N ASN A 479 0.04 2.65 19.00
CA ASN A 479 0.80 3.60 19.82
C ASN A 479 1.00 4.89 19.03
N ASN A 480 0.86 6.04 19.70
CA ASN A 480 1.12 7.32 19.07
C ASN A 480 2.61 7.46 18.76
N TYR A 481 2.91 7.87 17.54
CA TYR A 481 4.21 8.41 17.17
C TYR A 481 4.19 9.93 17.37
N GLU A 482 5.37 10.55 17.48
CA GLU A 482 5.62 11.95 17.87
C GLU A 482 4.52 12.98 17.52
N GLY A 483 4.19 13.88 18.46
CA GLY A 483 3.44 15.11 18.19
C GLY A 483 1.91 14.99 18.05
N VAL A 484 1.31 13.87 18.45
CA VAL A 484 -0.14 13.65 18.33
C VAL A 484 -0.85 13.81 19.67
N ASP A 485 -1.76 14.79 19.77
CA ASP A 485 -2.57 15.11 20.97
C ASP A 485 -3.72 14.10 21.22
N ILE A 486 -3.42 12.81 21.14
CA ILE A 486 -4.34 11.70 21.40
C ILE A 486 -4.05 11.10 22.78
N LYS A 487 -5.10 10.72 23.50
CA LYS A 487 -5.01 10.04 24.80
C LYS A 487 -4.17 8.77 24.66
N GLN A 488 -3.22 8.58 25.57
CA GLN A 488 -2.38 7.37 25.56
C GLN A 488 -3.25 6.10 25.61
N LYS A 489 -2.87 5.09 24.82
CA LYS A 489 -3.57 3.80 24.69
C LYS A 489 -5.04 3.90 24.22
N SER A 490 -5.46 5.03 23.64
CA SER A 490 -6.82 5.17 23.09
C SER A 490 -6.91 4.80 21.61
N ALA A 491 -5.80 4.89 20.88
CA ALA A 491 -5.79 4.60 19.45
C ALA A 491 -5.82 3.09 19.19
N LYS A 492 -6.71 2.62 18.33
CA LYS A 492 -6.89 1.20 18.00
C LYS A 492 -7.50 1.00 16.62
N LEU A 493 -7.28 -0.17 16.02
CA LEU A 493 -7.95 -0.55 14.77
C LEU A 493 -9.36 -1.07 15.05
N ILE A 494 -10.36 -0.56 14.31
CA ILE A 494 -11.74 -1.06 14.40
C ILE A 494 -12.09 -2.01 13.24
N THR A 495 -11.28 -2.03 12.18
CA THR A 495 -11.33 -3.04 11.13
C THR A 495 -9.97 -3.72 10.96
N ASN A 496 -9.95 -4.90 10.34
CA ASN A 496 -8.70 -5.58 10.03
C ASN A 496 -7.94 -4.81 8.95
N SER A 497 -6.59 -4.83 8.98
CA SER A 497 -5.79 -4.25 7.89
C SER A 497 -5.67 -5.20 6.69
N PHE A 498 -5.86 -4.67 5.49
CA PHE A 498 -5.81 -5.46 4.25
C PHE A 498 -5.30 -4.65 3.04
N ASN A 499 -5.18 -5.31 1.89
CA ASN A 499 -4.80 -4.74 0.58
C ASN A 499 -3.35 -4.21 0.45
N GLY A 500 -2.49 -4.49 1.44
CA GLY A 500 -1.06 -4.27 1.33
C GLY A 500 -0.43 -5.23 0.32
N LYS A 501 0.29 -4.69 -0.67
CA LYS A 501 0.98 -5.48 -1.71
C LYS A 501 2.44 -5.06 -1.79
N ASP A 502 3.31 -6.04 -1.89
CA ASP A 502 4.73 -5.81 -2.13
C ASP A 502 4.96 -5.47 -3.61
N ILE A 503 6.19 -5.05 -3.92
CA ILE A 503 6.62 -4.80 -5.29
C ILE A 503 6.53 -6.11 -6.08
N LEU A 504 5.85 -6.06 -7.23
CA LEU A 504 5.69 -7.23 -8.08
C LEU A 504 7.05 -7.74 -8.59
N SER A 505 7.20 -9.07 -8.57
CA SER A 505 8.35 -9.75 -9.18
C SER A 505 8.35 -9.55 -10.71
N MET A 506 9.49 -9.78 -11.37
CA MET A 506 9.60 -9.59 -12.82
C MET A 506 8.60 -10.43 -13.62
N ASP A 507 8.37 -11.67 -13.21
CA ASP A 507 7.42 -12.58 -13.87
C ASP A 507 5.97 -12.12 -13.67
N GLU A 508 5.62 -11.67 -12.46
CA GLU A 508 4.31 -11.08 -12.18
C GLU A 508 4.11 -9.78 -12.96
N ARG A 509 5.15 -8.95 -13.08
CA ARG A 509 5.10 -7.72 -13.91
C ARG A 509 4.85 -8.04 -15.37
N LEU A 510 5.53 -9.05 -15.91
CA LEU A 510 5.34 -9.56 -17.28
C LEU A 510 3.92 -10.05 -17.50
N ASN A 511 3.38 -10.82 -16.57
CA ASN A 511 2.01 -11.34 -16.66
C ASN A 511 0.96 -10.23 -16.53
N ASN A 512 1.14 -9.30 -15.57
CA ASN A 512 0.27 -8.14 -15.43
C ASN A 512 0.36 -7.19 -16.63
N TYR A 513 1.53 -7.08 -17.27
CA TYR A 513 1.65 -6.32 -18.51
C TYR A 513 0.88 -6.99 -19.66
N ARG A 514 1.07 -8.31 -19.84
CA ARG A 514 0.33 -9.08 -20.84
C ARG A 514 -1.18 -8.90 -20.66
N SER A 515 -1.68 -9.00 -19.43
CA SER A 515 -3.11 -8.77 -19.16
C SER A 515 -3.52 -7.32 -19.40
N SER A 516 -2.73 -6.33 -18.98
CA SER A 516 -3.04 -4.90 -19.14
C SER A 516 -3.03 -4.46 -20.60
N LEU A 517 -2.10 -4.94 -21.43
CA LEU A 517 -2.07 -4.67 -22.87
C LEU A 517 -3.29 -5.26 -23.59
N LEU A 518 -3.63 -6.51 -23.26
CA LEU A 518 -4.76 -7.21 -23.88
C LEU A 518 -6.09 -6.55 -23.51
N SER A 519 -6.21 -6.05 -22.28
CA SER A 519 -7.42 -5.41 -21.75
C SER A 519 -7.47 -3.88 -21.94
N ARG A 520 -6.35 -3.23 -22.31
CA ARG A 520 -6.19 -1.76 -22.35
C ARG A 520 -6.66 -1.07 -21.05
N ASP A 521 -6.38 -1.69 -19.91
CA ASP A 521 -6.81 -1.23 -18.58
C ASP A 521 -8.34 -1.09 -18.40
N ARG A 522 -9.11 -1.68 -19.33
CA ARG A 522 -10.58 -1.71 -19.30
C ARG A 522 -11.05 -3.14 -19.13
N ILE A 523 -12.04 -3.32 -18.26
CA ILE A 523 -12.61 -4.64 -18.03
C ILE A 523 -13.80 -4.80 -18.97
N VAL A 524 -13.57 -5.48 -20.10
CA VAL A 524 -14.58 -5.62 -21.16
C VAL A 524 -15.04 -7.08 -21.27
N THR A 525 -14.11 -8.03 -21.19
CA THR A 525 -14.41 -9.45 -21.43
C THR A 525 -14.51 -10.25 -20.14
N LYS A 526 -15.17 -11.43 -20.21
CA LYS A 526 -15.22 -12.39 -19.10
C LYS A 526 -13.82 -12.82 -18.65
N LYS A 527 -12.86 -12.89 -19.58
CA LYS A 527 -11.47 -13.26 -19.27
C LYS A 527 -10.75 -12.16 -18.50
N ASP A 528 -11.03 -10.89 -18.78
CA ASP A 528 -10.46 -9.76 -18.02
C ASP A 528 -10.96 -9.76 -16.57
N VAL A 529 -12.25 -10.06 -16.36
CA VAL A 529 -12.82 -10.24 -15.01
C VAL A 529 -12.13 -11.40 -14.28
N SER A 530 -11.92 -12.55 -14.94
CA SER A 530 -11.20 -13.67 -14.32
C SER A 530 -9.75 -13.33 -14.00
N ALA A 531 -9.05 -12.61 -14.89
CA ALA A 531 -7.66 -12.19 -14.67
C ALA A 531 -7.55 -11.22 -13.49
N LEU A 532 -8.51 -10.30 -13.34
CA LEU A 532 -8.58 -9.41 -12.18
C LEU A 532 -8.78 -10.20 -10.88
N CYS A 533 -9.66 -11.20 -10.89
CA CYS A 533 -9.88 -12.06 -9.73
C CYS A 533 -8.56 -12.76 -9.33
N TYR A 534 -7.84 -13.35 -10.28
CA TYR A 534 -6.52 -13.93 -10.00
C TYR A 534 -5.48 -12.91 -9.51
N ALA A 535 -5.52 -11.67 -9.98
CA ALA A 535 -4.62 -10.61 -9.50
C ALA A 535 -4.94 -10.08 -8.09
N ILE A 536 -6.19 -10.17 -7.65
CA ILE A 536 -6.63 -9.73 -6.30
C ILE A 536 -6.47 -10.86 -5.29
N TYR A 537 -6.95 -12.07 -5.62
CA TYR A 537 -6.96 -13.21 -4.72
C TYR A 537 -5.67 -14.04 -4.76
N ASN A 538 -4.85 -13.90 -5.81
CA ASN A 538 -3.60 -14.62 -6.02
C ASN A 538 -3.75 -16.13 -5.72
N ASN A 539 -3.07 -16.64 -4.70
CA ASN A 539 -3.10 -18.06 -4.32
C ASN A 539 -4.34 -18.52 -3.55
N CYS A 540 -5.30 -17.63 -3.26
CA CYS A 540 -6.50 -17.94 -2.47
C CYS A 540 -7.63 -18.58 -3.30
N ILE A 541 -7.55 -18.52 -4.63
CA ILE A 541 -8.54 -19.10 -5.55
C ILE A 541 -7.92 -20.13 -6.48
N GLU A 542 -8.65 -21.20 -6.75
CA GLU A 542 -8.27 -22.23 -7.72
C GLU A 542 -8.92 -21.95 -9.08
N ASN A 543 -10.20 -21.54 -9.07
CA ASN A 543 -10.95 -21.28 -10.31
C ASN A 543 -11.92 -20.10 -10.17
N VAL A 544 -12.24 -19.47 -11.29
CA VAL A 544 -13.19 -18.34 -11.39
C VAL A 544 -14.14 -18.55 -12.55
N GLU A 545 -15.43 -18.49 -12.28
CA GLU A 545 -16.47 -18.63 -13.30
C GLU A 545 -17.30 -17.35 -13.43
N VAL A 546 -17.39 -16.80 -14.64
CA VAL A 546 -18.09 -15.54 -14.91
C VAL A 546 -19.30 -15.79 -15.83
N GLN A 547 -20.49 -15.60 -15.28
CA GLN A 547 -21.76 -15.84 -15.97
C GLN A 547 -22.65 -14.59 -15.96
N LYS A 548 -23.53 -14.46 -16.96
CA LYS A 548 -24.60 -13.46 -16.92
C LYS A 548 -25.75 -14.04 -16.11
N SER A 549 -26.22 -13.31 -15.13
CA SER A 549 -27.32 -13.71 -14.26
C SER A 549 -28.28 -12.55 -14.05
N TYR A 550 -29.24 -12.73 -13.15
CA TYR A 550 -30.18 -11.69 -12.75
C TYR A 550 -30.10 -11.54 -11.23
N THR A 551 -30.11 -10.30 -10.75
CA THR A 551 -30.17 -9.98 -9.33
C THR A 551 -31.40 -9.12 -9.05
N SER A 552 -31.96 -9.23 -7.85
CA SER A 552 -32.93 -8.26 -7.36
C SER A 552 -32.25 -6.90 -7.15
N ASP A 553 -32.90 -5.82 -7.60
CA ASP A 553 -32.42 -4.46 -7.29
C ASP A 553 -32.61 -4.18 -5.79
N VAL A 554 -31.69 -3.42 -5.23
CA VAL A 554 -31.74 -2.95 -3.84
C VAL A 554 -32.69 -1.75 -3.72
N SER A 555 -32.94 -1.04 -4.82
CA SER A 555 -33.86 0.10 -4.86
C SER A 555 -35.33 -0.34 -4.94
N THR A 556 -36.20 0.36 -4.21
CA THR A 556 -37.65 0.03 -4.10
C THR A 556 -38.43 0.21 -5.41
N ASP A 557 -37.85 0.86 -6.43
CA ASP A 557 -38.54 1.24 -7.68
C ASP A 557 -38.28 0.28 -8.85
N LYS A 558 -37.43 -0.74 -8.68
CA LYS A 558 -37.06 -1.68 -9.76
C LYS A 558 -37.04 -3.13 -9.24
N GLY A 559 -37.52 -4.06 -10.07
CA GLY A 559 -37.65 -5.47 -9.71
C GLY A 559 -36.34 -6.26 -9.91
N VAL A 560 -36.05 -6.63 -11.15
CA VAL A 560 -34.94 -7.52 -11.50
C VAL A 560 -33.99 -6.81 -12.47
N LEU A 561 -32.70 -6.81 -12.15
CA LEU A 561 -31.66 -6.26 -13.00
C LEU A 561 -30.77 -7.38 -13.57
N PRO A 562 -30.41 -7.33 -14.86
CA PRO A 562 -29.36 -8.19 -15.40
C PRO A 562 -28.02 -7.84 -14.73
N CYS A 563 -27.31 -8.85 -14.22
CA CYS A 563 -26.03 -8.70 -13.54
C CYS A 563 -24.97 -9.67 -14.09
N ILE A 564 -23.70 -9.40 -13.79
CA ILE A 564 -22.59 -10.32 -14.05
C ILE A 564 -22.25 -11.02 -12.73
N LYS A 565 -22.51 -12.33 -12.67
CA LYS A 565 -22.22 -13.18 -11.52
C LYS A 565 -20.81 -13.77 -11.64
N ILE A 566 -19.98 -13.55 -10.62
CA ILE A 566 -18.62 -14.06 -10.50
C ILE A 566 -18.61 -15.11 -9.39
N THR A 567 -18.40 -16.37 -9.75
CA THR A 567 -18.30 -17.48 -8.79
C THR A 567 -16.83 -17.80 -8.53
N LEU A 568 -16.39 -17.62 -7.29
CA LEU A 568 -15.01 -17.90 -6.85
C LEU A 568 -14.95 -19.29 -6.20
N TYR A 569 -13.96 -20.10 -6.61
CA TYR A 569 -13.67 -21.41 -6.03
C TYR A 569 -12.41 -21.30 -5.15
N PRO A 570 -12.53 -21.36 -3.80
CA PRO A 570 -11.42 -21.17 -2.89
C PRO A 570 -10.43 -22.35 -2.93
N ASN A 571 -9.14 -22.05 -2.78
CA ASN A 571 -8.10 -23.08 -2.71
C ASN A 571 -8.13 -23.78 -1.34
N ARG A 572 -8.17 -25.13 -1.33
CA ARG A 572 -8.25 -25.96 -0.11
C ARG A 572 -7.06 -25.78 0.85
N GLN A 573 -5.93 -25.26 0.38
CA GLN A 573 -4.71 -25.09 1.20
C GLN A 573 -4.60 -23.70 1.87
N ASN A 574 -5.35 -22.69 1.39
CA ASN A 574 -5.29 -21.31 1.89
C ASN A 574 -6.72 -20.75 2.06
N ILE A 575 -7.42 -21.25 3.08
CA ILE A 575 -8.76 -20.80 3.42
C ILE A 575 -8.66 -19.46 4.15
N LEU A 576 -9.11 -18.38 3.50
CA LEU A 576 -9.28 -17.07 4.13
C LEU A 576 -10.47 -17.09 5.10
N GLN A 577 -10.45 -16.23 6.12
CA GLN A 577 -11.61 -16.04 7.00
C GLN A 577 -12.77 -15.37 6.24
N GLU A 578 -14.00 -15.58 6.70
CA GLU A 578 -15.22 -15.08 6.02
C GLU A 578 -15.19 -13.54 5.85
N GLN A 579 -14.74 -12.81 6.88
CA GLN A 579 -14.54 -11.35 6.83
C GLN A 579 -13.44 -10.90 5.85
N GLU A 580 -12.43 -11.74 5.60
CA GLU A 580 -11.36 -11.43 4.64
C GLU A 580 -11.86 -11.58 3.20
N TRP A 581 -12.69 -12.60 2.94
CA TRP A 581 -13.37 -12.74 1.65
C TRP A 581 -14.26 -11.54 1.37
N GLU A 582 -15.01 -11.07 2.35
CA GLU A 582 -15.88 -9.90 2.22
C GLU A 582 -15.09 -8.63 1.90
N SER A 583 -14.01 -8.37 2.64
CA SER A 583 -13.15 -7.21 2.40
C SER A 583 -12.52 -7.22 1.00
N LEU A 584 -12.13 -8.40 0.52
CA LEU A 584 -11.60 -8.58 -0.83
C LEU A 584 -12.68 -8.50 -1.92
N ASN A 585 -13.88 -9.01 -1.65
CA ASN A 585 -15.04 -8.90 -2.53
C ASN A 585 -15.43 -7.44 -2.72
N ASP A 586 -15.51 -6.66 -1.64
CA ASP A 586 -15.81 -5.24 -1.67
C ASP A 586 -14.75 -4.44 -2.44
N ASN A 587 -13.47 -4.79 -2.24
CA ASN A 587 -12.36 -4.21 -3.00
C ASN A 587 -12.47 -4.55 -4.50
N LEU A 588 -12.77 -5.81 -4.82
CA LEU A 588 -12.97 -6.24 -6.20
C LEU A 588 -14.17 -5.55 -6.86
N LEU A 589 -15.30 -5.41 -6.16
CA LEU A 589 -16.46 -4.67 -6.63
C LEU A 589 -16.12 -3.21 -6.89
N SER A 590 -15.42 -2.55 -5.96
CA SER A 590 -14.98 -1.16 -6.15
C SER A 590 -14.08 -1.00 -7.37
N ILE A 591 -13.13 -1.91 -7.59
CA ILE A 591 -12.27 -1.88 -8.78
C ILE A 591 -13.06 -2.15 -10.06
N LEU A 592 -14.04 -3.06 -10.02
CA LEU A 592 -14.90 -3.35 -11.15
C LEU A 592 -15.81 -2.17 -11.49
N GLU A 593 -16.37 -1.48 -10.51
CA GLU A 593 -17.20 -0.29 -10.73
C GLU A 593 -16.41 0.87 -11.36
N ASP A 594 -15.15 1.03 -10.97
CA ASP A 594 -14.28 2.10 -11.48
C ASP A 594 -13.73 1.79 -12.89
N LYS A 595 -13.32 0.52 -13.14
CA LYS A 595 -12.61 0.14 -14.39
C LYS A 595 -13.47 -0.56 -15.44
N SER A 596 -14.69 -0.98 -15.11
CA SER A 596 -15.56 -1.67 -16.06
C SER A 596 -16.34 -0.70 -16.94
N THR A 597 -16.42 -1.02 -18.23
CA THR A 597 -17.31 -0.34 -19.18
C THR A 597 -18.70 -0.98 -19.27
N ASN A 598 -18.98 -2.05 -18.50
CA ASN A 598 -20.29 -2.69 -18.51
C ASN A 598 -21.30 -1.89 -17.68
N VAL A 599 -22.50 -1.74 -18.23
CA VAL A 599 -23.64 -1.06 -17.58
C VAL A 599 -24.31 -1.94 -16.51
N PHE A 600 -23.88 -3.20 -16.39
CA PHE A 600 -24.51 -4.19 -15.50
C PHE A 600 -23.79 -4.28 -14.15
N PRO A 601 -24.53 -4.34 -13.03
CA PRO A 601 -23.95 -4.56 -11.70
C PRO A 601 -23.24 -5.92 -11.62
N TYR A 602 -22.19 -5.98 -10.80
CA TYR A 602 -21.44 -7.20 -10.50
C TYR A 602 -21.91 -7.82 -9.19
N VAL A 603 -22.00 -9.14 -9.16
CA VAL A 603 -22.35 -9.91 -7.95
C VAL A 603 -21.30 -11.01 -7.77
N ILE A 604 -20.70 -11.10 -6.60
CA ILE A 604 -19.67 -12.11 -6.28
C ILE A 604 -20.28 -13.16 -5.37
N GLU A 605 -20.06 -14.43 -5.69
CA GLU A 605 -20.46 -15.58 -4.87
C GLU A 605 -19.24 -16.48 -4.64
N VAL A 606 -18.98 -16.86 -3.38
CA VAL A 606 -17.92 -17.82 -3.05
C VAL A 606 -18.58 -19.18 -2.86
N LYS A 607 -18.24 -20.17 -3.71
CA LYS A 607 -18.71 -21.55 -3.52
C LYS A 607 -17.85 -22.22 -2.45
N LYS A 608 -18.44 -22.43 -1.27
CA LYS A 608 -17.83 -23.21 -0.18
C LYS A 608 -17.67 -24.68 -0.55
#